data_AF-A0A7Y3H5F0-F1
#
_entry.id   AF-A0A7Y3H5F0-F1
#
_cell.length_a   1.000
_cell.length_b   1.000
_cell.length_c   1.000
_cell.angle_alpha   90.00
_cell.angle_beta   90.00
_cell.angle_gamma   90.00
#
_symmetry.space_group_name_H-M   'P 1'
#
loop_
_entity.id
_entity.type
_entity.pdbx_description
1 polymer ?
#
loop_
_entity_poly.entity_id
_entity_poly.type
_entity_poly.pdbx_seq_one_letter_code
_entity_poly.pdbx_strand_id
1 'polypeptide(L)'
;MSEEQKEKKYLSELLNKVDNKLTEINQAIKGKSDEIAGMHKHMQDHKRDMDNLEKNAMREVIRNYSLQGNHSLENRKRLIRLKDTAFFGRIDFLEDNNKTARNIYIGVHNFQDSENKKNLVFDWRAPISSLFYDFELDEAYYEIKSKKIVGNILLKRQFRIRNGEMEYML
;
A
#
# COMPACT_ATOMS: atom_id res chain seq x y z
N MET A 1 -6.73 20.88 -19.93
CA MET A 1 -6.34 19.45 -19.83
C MET A 1 -7.60 18.61 -19.87
N SER A 2 -7.62 17.56 -20.69
CA SER A 2 -8.71 16.58 -20.70
C SER A 2 -8.75 15.79 -19.39
N GLU A 3 -9.88 15.15 -19.10
CA GLU A 3 -10.01 14.29 -17.92
C GLU A 3 -8.98 13.15 -17.93
N GLU A 4 -8.77 12.51 -19.08
CA GLU A 4 -7.74 11.48 -19.25
C GLU A 4 -6.33 11.99 -18.94
N GLN A 5 -5.99 13.22 -19.35
CA GLN A 5 -4.69 13.83 -19.04
C GLN A 5 -4.52 14.05 -17.53
N LYS A 6 -5.59 14.43 -16.81
CA LYS A 6 -5.54 14.56 -15.34
C LYS A 6 -5.31 13.21 -14.68
N GLU A 7 -5.95 12.15 -15.17
CA GLU A 7 -5.78 10.80 -14.61
C GLU A 7 -4.40 10.21 -14.91
N LYS A 8 -3.86 10.43 -16.12
CA LYS A 8 -2.47 10.07 -16.45
C LYS A 8 -1.47 10.82 -15.57
N LYS A 9 -1.73 12.10 -15.28
CA LYS A 9 -0.91 12.87 -14.33
C LYS A 9 -0.99 12.29 -12.92
N TYR A 10 -2.19 11.99 -12.44
CA TYR A 10 -2.38 11.37 -11.12
C TYR A 10 -1.65 10.02 -11.02
N LEU A 11 -1.76 9.17 -12.05
CA LEU A 11 -1.04 7.90 -12.13
C LEU A 11 0.47 8.12 -12.06
N SER A 12 1.02 9.06 -12.83
CA SER A 12 2.45 9.38 -12.81
C SER A 12 2.92 9.82 -11.41
N GLU A 13 2.17 10.70 -10.74
CA GLU A 13 2.47 11.15 -9.38
C GLU A 13 2.40 10.00 -8.36
N LEU A 14 1.41 9.11 -8.48
CA LEU A 14 1.29 7.91 -7.66
C LEU A 14 2.50 7.00 -7.84
N LEU A 15 2.88 6.70 -9.08
CA LEU A 15 4.00 5.80 -9.38
C LEU A 15 5.34 6.35 -8.87
N ASN A 16 5.55 7.67 -8.95
CA ASN A 16 6.73 8.31 -8.36
C ASN A 16 6.78 8.09 -6.84
N LYS A 17 5.64 8.20 -6.15
CA LYS A 17 5.57 7.92 -4.70
C LYS A 17 5.80 6.44 -4.38
N VAL A 18 5.30 5.53 -5.22
CA VAL A 18 5.55 4.09 -5.09
C VAL A 18 7.04 3.79 -5.28
N ASP A 19 7.72 4.44 -6.23
CA ASP A 19 9.15 4.27 -6.48
C ASP A 19 10.03 4.79 -5.35
N ASN A 20 9.68 5.94 -4.77
CA ASN A 20 10.32 6.44 -3.56
C ASN A 20 10.17 5.42 -2.42
N LYS A 21 8.96 4.87 -2.23
CA LYS A 21 8.71 3.88 -1.18
C LYS A 21 9.44 2.55 -1.42
N LEU A 22 9.57 2.14 -2.67
CA LEU A 22 10.38 0.98 -3.06
C LEU A 22 11.86 1.21 -2.74
N THR A 23 12.37 2.41 -2.96
CA THR A 23 13.76 2.75 -2.63
C THR A 23 14.00 2.66 -1.12
N GLU A 24 13.12 3.26 -0.31
CA GLU A 24 13.19 3.20 1.16
C GLU A 24 13.15 1.74 1.66
N ILE A 25 12.22 0.94 1.15
CA ILE A 25 12.08 -0.45 1.64
C ILE A 25 13.26 -1.32 1.21
N ASN A 26 13.83 -1.09 0.03
CA ASN A 26 15.04 -1.80 -0.41
C ASN A 26 16.23 -1.48 0.50
N GLN A 27 16.41 -0.22 0.88
CA GLN A 27 17.45 0.18 1.83
C GLN A 27 17.24 -0.45 3.21
N ALA A 28 16.00 -0.45 3.71
CA ALA A 28 15.67 -1.06 4.99
C ALA A 28 15.89 -2.59 4.99
N ILE A 29 15.56 -3.27 3.89
CA ILE A 29 15.81 -4.72 3.73
C ILE A 29 17.32 -4.99 3.74
N LYS A 30 18.10 -4.19 3.01
CA LYS A 30 19.56 -4.33 2.97
C LYS A 30 20.16 -4.12 4.37
N GLY A 31 19.80 -3.04 5.05
CA GLY A 31 20.28 -2.76 6.41
C GLY A 31 19.97 -3.91 7.38
N LYS A 32 18.74 -4.44 7.39
CA LYS A 32 18.39 -5.60 8.21
C LYS A 32 19.21 -6.85 7.86
N SER A 33 19.46 -7.08 6.57
CA SER A 33 20.29 -8.20 6.12
C SER A 33 21.72 -8.07 6.63
N ASP A 34 22.28 -6.87 6.58
CA ASP A 34 23.64 -6.57 7.06
C ASP A 34 23.73 -6.74 8.58
N GLU A 35 22.72 -6.28 9.35
CA GLU A 35 22.61 -6.50 10.81
C GLU A 35 22.56 -7.98 11.18
N ILE A 36 21.75 -8.78 10.47
CA ILE A 36 21.66 -10.23 10.69
C ILE A 36 23.03 -10.89 10.43
N ALA A 37 23.71 -10.52 9.35
CA ALA A 37 25.05 -11.04 9.05
C ALA A 37 26.06 -10.65 10.13
N GLY A 38 26.02 -9.42 10.62
CA GLY A 38 26.84 -8.94 11.74
C GLY A 38 26.62 -9.73 13.03
N MET A 39 25.35 -9.97 13.40
CA MET A 39 25.00 -10.78 14.57
C MET A 39 25.49 -12.23 14.44
N HIS A 40 25.34 -12.85 13.25
CA HIS A 40 25.88 -14.18 13.00
C HIS A 40 27.40 -14.24 13.13
N LYS A 41 28.10 -13.24 12.59
CA LYS A 41 29.55 -13.14 12.72
C LYS A 41 29.98 -12.98 14.18
N HIS A 42 29.36 -12.07 14.92
CA HIS A 42 29.65 -11.87 16.35
C HIS A 42 29.40 -13.15 17.16
N MET A 43 28.30 -13.86 16.90
CA MET A 43 28.03 -15.16 17.53
C MET A 43 29.12 -16.21 17.23
N GLN A 44 29.68 -16.19 16.02
CA GLN A 44 30.72 -17.11 15.60
C GLN A 44 32.06 -16.77 16.25
N ASP A 45 32.44 -15.50 16.25
CA ASP A 45 33.73 -15.00 16.78
C ASP A 45 33.81 -15.22 18.30
N HIS A 46 32.70 -15.06 19.04
CA HIS A 46 32.64 -15.23 20.50
C HIS A 46 31.99 -16.55 20.96
N LYS A 47 31.91 -17.55 20.08
CA LYS A 47 31.19 -18.81 20.35
C LYS A 47 31.64 -19.53 21.63
N ARG A 48 32.93 -19.44 21.97
CA ARG A 48 33.53 -20.10 23.14
C ARG A 48 33.32 -19.32 24.44
N ASP A 49 33.26 -18.00 24.34
CA ASP A 49 33.18 -17.10 25.50
C ASP A 49 31.73 -16.91 25.97
N MET A 50 30.75 -17.04 25.06
CA MET A 50 29.34 -16.92 25.42
C MET A 50 28.79 -18.14 26.13
N ASP A 51 27.97 -17.91 27.16
CA ASP A 51 27.20 -18.97 27.80
C ASP A 51 25.95 -19.36 26.99
N ASN A 52 25.16 -20.31 27.51
CA ASN A 52 23.94 -20.77 26.83
C ASN A 52 22.80 -19.74 26.84
N LEU A 53 22.70 -18.92 27.89
CA LEU A 53 21.67 -17.90 28.02
C LEU A 53 21.91 -16.77 27.00
N GLU A 54 23.15 -16.29 26.89
CA GLU A 54 23.57 -15.28 25.92
C GLU A 54 23.36 -15.76 24.47
N LYS A 55 23.77 -17.00 24.17
CA LYS A 55 23.53 -17.61 22.84
C LYS A 55 22.03 -17.67 22.50
N ASN A 56 21.19 -18.01 23.47
CA ASN A 56 19.75 -18.10 23.24
C ASN A 56 19.11 -16.72 23.04
N ALA A 57 19.49 -15.74 23.86
CA ALA A 57 19.04 -14.35 23.69
C ALA A 57 19.40 -13.81 22.30
N MET A 58 20.63 -14.04 21.83
CA MET A 58 21.04 -13.57 20.51
C MET A 58 20.30 -14.27 19.37
N ARG A 59 20.05 -15.58 19.47
CA ARG A 59 19.21 -16.30 18.49
C ARG A 59 17.80 -15.73 18.41
N GLU A 60 17.23 -15.34 19.55
CA GLU A 60 15.92 -14.69 19.60
C GLU A 60 15.93 -13.34 18.87
N VAL A 61 16.96 -12.51 19.10
CA VAL A 61 17.13 -11.24 18.38
C VAL A 61 17.25 -11.48 16.88
N ILE A 62 18.10 -12.40 16.43
CA ILE A 62 18.25 -12.75 15.00
C ILE A 62 16.92 -13.21 14.40
N ARG A 63 16.17 -14.05 15.12
CA ARG A 63 14.84 -14.52 14.70
C ARG A 63 13.87 -13.35 14.53
N ASN A 64 13.83 -12.43 15.48
CA ASN A 64 12.97 -11.25 15.42
C ASN A 64 13.32 -10.35 14.24
N TYR A 65 14.61 -10.09 13.99
CA TYR A 65 15.07 -9.34 12.82
C TYR A 65 14.69 -10.02 11.51
N SER A 66 14.82 -11.35 11.44
CA SER A 66 14.45 -12.14 10.27
C SER A 66 12.95 -12.08 9.98
N LEU A 67 12.09 -12.17 11.00
CA LEU A 67 10.64 -11.99 10.88
C LEU A 67 10.28 -10.60 10.33
N GLN A 68 10.93 -9.55 10.86
CA GLN A 68 10.75 -8.18 10.37
C GLN A 68 11.26 -8.00 8.94
N GLY A 69 12.35 -8.68 8.56
CA GLY A 69 12.88 -8.69 7.20
C GLY A 69 11.90 -9.33 6.21
N ASN A 70 11.32 -10.48 6.58
CA ASN A 70 10.29 -11.16 5.78
C ASN A 70 9.06 -10.27 5.55
N HIS A 71 8.59 -9.58 6.59
CA HIS A 71 7.49 -8.62 6.44
C HIS A 71 7.84 -7.48 5.46
N SER A 72 9.07 -6.95 5.52
CA SER A 72 9.55 -5.96 4.54
C SER A 72 9.61 -6.51 3.11
N LEU A 73 10.01 -7.77 2.92
CA LEU A 73 10.01 -8.42 1.60
C LEU A 73 8.60 -8.58 1.02
N GLU A 74 7.62 -8.97 1.84
CA GLU A 74 6.22 -9.07 1.40
C GLU A 74 5.65 -7.70 1.03
N ASN A 75 5.94 -6.67 1.83
CA ASN A 75 5.54 -5.29 1.51
C ASN A 75 6.18 -4.81 0.19
N ARG A 76 7.46 -5.14 -0.05
CA ARG A 76 8.14 -4.84 -1.31
C ARG A 76 7.45 -5.52 -2.49
N LYS A 77 7.08 -6.80 -2.37
CA LYS A 77 6.32 -7.52 -3.41
C LYS A 77 4.99 -6.83 -3.74
N ARG A 78 4.27 -6.33 -2.71
CA ARG A 78 3.02 -5.58 -2.91
C ARG A 78 3.26 -4.28 -3.67
N LEU A 79 4.31 -3.52 -3.33
CA LEU A 79 4.66 -2.28 -4.02
C LEU A 79 5.06 -2.51 -5.48
N ILE A 80 5.77 -3.60 -5.79
CA ILE A 80 6.09 -3.97 -7.18
C ILE A 80 4.80 -4.23 -7.97
N ARG A 81 3.88 -5.04 -7.43
CA ARG A 81 2.59 -5.29 -8.08
C ARG A 81 1.76 -4.01 -8.25
N LEU A 82 1.78 -3.13 -7.25
CA LEU A 82 1.10 -1.84 -7.31
C LEU A 82 1.69 -0.94 -8.40
N LYS A 83 3.00 -1.00 -8.65
CA LYS A 83 3.64 -0.27 -9.75
C LYS A 83 3.09 -0.71 -11.11
N ASP A 84 2.79 -2.00 -11.26
CA ASP A 84 2.30 -2.55 -12.52
C ASP A 84 0.82 -2.22 -12.77
N THR A 85 -0.03 -2.37 -11.75
CA THR A 85 -1.49 -2.29 -11.92
C THR A 85 -2.15 -1.05 -11.32
N ALA A 86 -1.46 -0.34 -10.41
CA ALA A 86 -1.96 0.81 -9.66
C ALA A 86 -3.38 0.62 -9.11
N PHE A 87 -4.37 1.27 -9.74
CA PHE A 87 -5.80 1.17 -9.45
C PHE A 87 -6.56 0.77 -10.71
N PHE A 88 -7.68 0.08 -10.55
CA PHE A 88 -8.56 -0.32 -11.66
C PHE A 88 -9.90 0.44 -11.67
N GLY A 89 -10.23 1.14 -10.58
CA GLY A 89 -11.47 1.88 -10.46
C GLY A 89 -11.29 3.21 -9.75
N ARG A 90 -12.16 4.17 -10.06
CA ARG A 90 -12.32 5.42 -9.31
C ARG A 90 -13.80 5.67 -9.08
N ILE A 91 -14.14 6.12 -7.87
CA ILE A 91 -15.42 6.75 -7.59
C ILE A 91 -15.20 8.13 -6.97
N ASP A 92 -16.06 9.09 -7.31
CA ASP A 92 -16.16 10.35 -6.58
C ASP A 92 -17.38 10.28 -5.69
N PHE A 93 -17.17 10.12 -4.39
CA PHE A 93 -18.23 9.91 -3.41
C PHE A 93 -18.44 11.16 -2.56
N LEU A 94 -19.67 11.68 -2.55
CA LEU A 94 -20.11 12.79 -1.72
C LEU A 94 -20.92 12.25 -0.54
N GLU A 95 -20.30 12.17 0.64
CA GLU A 95 -21.01 11.84 1.89
C GLU A 95 -22.02 12.94 2.23
N ASP A 96 -23.22 12.59 2.69
CA ASP A 96 -24.33 13.54 2.93
C ASP A 96 -23.95 14.73 3.84
N ASN A 97 -23.05 14.48 4.81
CA ASN A 97 -22.61 15.48 5.78
C ASN A 97 -21.38 16.28 5.32
N ASN A 98 -20.91 16.08 4.08
CA ASN A 98 -19.74 16.75 3.52
C ASN A 98 -20.13 17.70 2.37
N LYS A 99 -19.33 18.75 2.17
CA LYS A 99 -19.53 19.72 1.08
C LYS A 99 -18.77 19.34 -0.20
N THR A 100 -17.83 18.41 -0.11
CA THR A 100 -16.92 18.06 -1.20
C THR A 100 -16.86 16.56 -1.39
N ALA A 101 -16.90 16.14 -2.65
CA ALA A 101 -16.73 14.74 -3.00
C ALA A 101 -15.28 14.30 -2.77
N ARG A 102 -15.12 13.04 -2.38
CA ARG A 102 -13.83 12.39 -2.19
C ARG A 102 -13.56 11.46 -3.36
N ASN A 103 -12.42 11.67 -4.01
CA ASN A 103 -11.93 10.75 -5.03
C ASN A 103 -11.36 9.51 -4.33
N ILE A 104 -11.92 8.35 -4.65
CA ILE A 104 -11.54 7.06 -4.08
C ILE A 104 -11.06 6.20 -5.24
N TYR A 105 -9.74 6.04 -5.33
CA TYR A 105 -9.11 5.10 -6.27
C TYR A 105 -9.03 3.73 -5.63
N ILE A 106 -9.42 2.69 -6.36
CA ILE A 106 -9.56 1.32 -5.86
C ILE A 106 -8.60 0.42 -6.64
N GLY A 107 -7.79 -0.31 -5.91
CA GLY A 107 -6.77 -1.20 -6.45
C GLY A 107 -6.65 -2.51 -5.68
N VAL A 108 -5.75 -3.37 -6.15
CA VAL A 108 -5.52 -4.69 -5.55
C VAL A 108 -4.94 -4.57 -4.14
N HIS A 109 -4.09 -3.57 -3.90
CA HIS A 109 -3.49 -3.29 -2.61
C HIS A 109 -3.70 -1.82 -2.26
N ASN A 110 -3.80 -1.53 -0.96
CA ASN A 110 -3.78 -0.15 -0.50
C ASN A 110 -2.40 0.49 -0.71
N PHE A 111 -2.40 1.80 -0.91
CA PHE A 111 -1.19 2.61 -0.86
C PHE A 111 -1.47 3.91 -0.13
N GLN A 112 -0.71 4.13 0.95
CA GLN A 112 -0.77 5.33 1.75
C GLN A 112 0.50 6.14 1.55
N ASP A 113 0.31 7.43 1.28
CA ASP A 113 1.39 8.39 1.20
C ASP A 113 2.01 8.62 2.59
N SER A 114 3.34 8.56 2.70
CA SER A 114 4.06 8.68 3.97
C SER A 114 4.06 10.10 4.53
N GLU A 115 3.97 11.13 3.68
CA GLU A 115 4.08 12.53 4.13
C GLU A 115 2.83 13.02 4.86
N ASN A 116 1.66 12.77 4.27
CA ASN A 116 0.37 13.28 4.75
C ASN A 116 -0.56 12.18 5.27
N LYS A 117 -0.10 10.92 5.30
CA LYS A 117 -0.87 9.72 5.68
C LYS A 117 -2.18 9.57 4.89
N LYS A 118 -2.26 10.14 3.68
CA LYS A 118 -3.42 10.04 2.82
C LYS A 118 -3.38 8.73 2.06
N ASN A 119 -4.48 7.98 2.11
CA ASN A 119 -4.67 6.84 1.22
C ASN A 119 -4.84 7.35 -0.21
N LEU A 120 -3.91 6.98 -1.08
CA LEU A 120 -3.98 7.29 -2.51
C LEU A 120 -4.70 6.17 -3.26
N VAL A 121 -4.50 4.91 -2.85
CA VAL A 121 -5.22 3.76 -3.37
C VAL A 121 -5.82 2.97 -2.21
N PHE A 122 -7.11 2.62 -2.34
CA PHE A 122 -7.83 1.77 -1.41
C PHE A 122 -7.80 0.32 -1.88
N ASP A 123 -7.61 -0.61 -0.94
CA ASP A 123 -7.70 -2.05 -1.19
C ASP A 123 -9.16 -2.39 -1.50
N TRP A 124 -9.41 -3.16 -2.57
CA TRP A 124 -10.76 -3.54 -3.01
C TRP A 124 -11.61 -4.26 -1.95
N ARG A 125 -11.00 -4.82 -0.91
CA ARG A 125 -11.70 -5.49 0.20
C ARG A 125 -12.06 -4.53 1.35
N ALA A 126 -11.61 -3.28 1.28
CA ALA A 126 -11.99 -2.28 2.27
C ALA A 126 -13.50 -2.00 2.14
N PRO A 127 -14.24 -1.79 3.25
CA PRO A 127 -15.69 -1.58 3.14
C PRO A 127 -16.09 -0.40 2.24
N ILE A 128 -15.30 0.68 2.22
CA ILE A 128 -15.53 1.82 1.32
C ILE A 128 -15.45 1.46 -0.17
N SER A 129 -14.73 0.39 -0.52
CA SER A 129 -14.59 -0.06 -1.91
C SER A 129 -15.82 -0.84 -2.40
N SER A 130 -16.72 -1.25 -1.49
CA SER A 130 -17.99 -1.88 -1.88
C SER A 130 -18.85 -0.95 -2.74
N LEU A 131 -18.73 0.36 -2.53
CA LEU A 131 -19.36 1.41 -3.35
C LEU A 131 -19.14 1.22 -4.86
N PHE A 132 -17.98 0.69 -5.27
CA PHE A 132 -17.67 0.50 -6.69
C PHE A 132 -18.37 -0.73 -7.29
N TYR A 133 -18.70 -1.73 -6.48
CA TYR A 133 -19.28 -2.99 -6.94
C TYR A 133 -20.80 -3.02 -6.75
N ASP A 134 -21.28 -2.47 -5.64
CA ASP A 134 -22.66 -2.63 -5.19
C ASP A 134 -23.59 -1.52 -5.72
N PHE A 135 -23.02 -0.41 -6.20
CA PHE A 135 -23.76 0.79 -6.60
C PHE A 135 -23.26 1.34 -7.94
N GLU A 136 -24.18 2.01 -8.66
CA GLU A 136 -23.87 2.86 -9.81
C GLU A 136 -23.83 4.33 -9.39
N LEU A 137 -24.12 5.26 -10.30
CA LEU A 137 -24.26 6.67 -9.94
C LEU A 137 -25.46 6.88 -9.00
N ASP A 138 -25.48 8.04 -8.34
CA ASP A 138 -26.49 8.46 -7.35
C ASP A 138 -26.34 7.80 -5.97
N GLU A 139 -27.45 7.59 -5.28
CA GLU A 139 -27.46 7.20 -3.86
C GLU A 139 -26.72 5.87 -3.63
N ALA A 140 -25.78 5.91 -2.70
CA ALA A 140 -24.98 4.77 -2.32
C ALA A 140 -24.63 4.82 -0.83
N TYR A 141 -24.17 3.68 -0.31
CA TYR A 141 -23.70 3.62 1.05
C TYR A 141 -22.65 2.53 1.23
N TYR A 142 -21.86 2.64 2.29
CA TYR A 142 -21.01 1.56 2.76
C TYR A 142 -21.08 1.44 4.28
N GLU A 143 -20.77 0.26 4.78
CA GLU A 143 -20.89 -0.06 6.20
C GLU A 143 -19.51 -0.29 6.82
N ILE A 144 -19.28 0.31 7.97
CA ILE A 144 -18.07 0.11 8.77
C ILE A 144 -18.47 -0.31 10.18
N LYS A 145 -18.31 -1.61 10.50
CA LYS A 145 -18.62 -2.24 11.81
C LYS A 145 -20.00 -1.91 12.37
N SER A 146 -20.18 -0.70 12.91
CA SER A 146 -21.36 -0.21 13.62
C SER A 146 -21.96 1.07 13.02
N LYS A 147 -21.50 1.52 11.84
CA LYS A 147 -22.02 2.72 11.18
C LYS A 147 -22.24 2.49 9.69
N LYS A 148 -23.40 2.94 9.20
CA LYS A 148 -23.70 3.13 7.77
C LYS A 148 -23.31 4.54 7.36
N ILE A 149 -22.53 4.68 6.30
CA ILE A 149 -22.17 5.97 5.71
C ILE A 149 -22.91 6.09 4.38
N VAL A 150 -23.76 7.11 4.27
CA VAL A 150 -24.63 7.37 3.12
C VAL A 150 -24.11 8.59 2.35
N GLY A 151 -24.34 8.59 1.05
CA GLY A 151 -23.93 9.66 0.15
C GLY A 151 -24.31 9.36 -1.30
N ASN A 152 -23.73 10.13 -2.22
CA ASN A 152 -23.93 9.94 -3.67
C ASN A 152 -22.62 9.64 -4.38
N ILE A 153 -22.65 8.72 -5.34
CA ILE A 153 -21.59 8.52 -6.33
C ILE A 153 -21.84 9.47 -7.50
N LEU A 154 -20.96 10.47 -7.63
CA LEU A 154 -21.06 11.50 -8.66
C LEU A 154 -20.34 11.11 -9.96
N LEU A 155 -19.35 10.21 -9.84
CA LEU A 155 -18.54 9.72 -10.95
C LEU A 155 -18.10 8.30 -10.63
N LYS A 156 -18.11 7.44 -11.63
CA LYS A 156 -17.55 6.09 -11.60
C LYS A 156 -16.74 5.88 -12.88
N ARG A 157 -15.49 5.44 -12.74
CA ARG A 157 -14.57 5.17 -13.86
C ARG A 157 -13.90 3.82 -13.71
N GLN A 158 -13.62 3.18 -14.83
CA GLN A 158 -12.81 1.98 -14.90
C GLN A 158 -11.52 2.24 -15.67
N PHE A 159 -10.43 1.65 -15.20
CA PHE A 159 -9.11 1.81 -15.80
C PHE A 159 -8.53 0.44 -16.11
N ARG A 160 -7.78 0.38 -17.20
CA ARG A 160 -6.82 -0.70 -17.42
C ARG A 160 -5.43 -0.12 -17.41
N ILE A 161 -4.66 -0.53 -16.42
CA ILE A 161 -3.27 -0.12 -16.23
C ILE A 161 -2.41 -1.38 -16.26
N ARG A 162 -1.35 -1.35 -17.09
CA ARG A 162 -0.37 -2.43 -17.17
C ARG A 162 1.01 -1.82 -17.25
N ASN A 163 1.97 -2.39 -16.52
CA ASN A 163 3.35 -1.92 -16.48
C ASN A 163 3.45 -0.42 -16.13
N GLY A 164 2.52 0.09 -15.31
CA GLY A 164 2.47 1.51 -14.94
C GLY A 164 1.89 2.44 -16.01
N GLU A 165 1.39 1.91 -17.14
CA GLU A 165 0.80 2.70 -18.21
C GLU A 165 -0.71 2.48 -18.30
N MET A 166 -1.46 3.57 -18.46
CA MET A 166 -2.90 3.53 -18.67
C MET A 166 -3.20 3.18 -20.12
N GLU A 167 -3.67 1.95 -20.35
CA GLU A 167 -4.11 1.46 -21.65
C GLU A 167 -5.45 2.09 -22.05
N TYR A 168 -6.40 2.20 -21.11
CA TYR A 168 -7.67 2.90 -21.31
C TYR A 168 -8.28 3.41 -20.01
N MET A 169 -9.24 4.34 -20.19
CA MET A 169 -10.16 4.86 -19.18
C MET A 169 -11.57 4.82 -19.75
N LEU A 170 -12.52 4.25 -19.00
CA LEU A 170 -13.95 4.20 -19.29
C LEU A 170 -14.73 5.00 -18.23
#